data_AF-A0A4R1MZ13-F1
#
_entry.id   AF-A0A4R1MZ13-F1
#
_cell.length_a   1.000
_cell.length_b   1.000
_cell.length_c   1.000
_cell.angle_alpha   90.00
_cell.angle_beta   90.00
_cell.angle_gamma   90.00
#
_symmetry.space_group_name_H-M   'P 1'
#
loop_
_entity.id
_entity.type
_entity.pdbx_description
1 polymer ?
#
loop_
_entity_poly.entity_id
_entity_poly.type
_entity_poly.pdbx_seq_one_letter_code
_entity_poly.pdbx_strand_id
1 'polypeptide(L)'
;MSNMITMGQLSVIPTMLDEVLSEMTIDLIQILILLMIIDYITRIMSMLINHNAETIRHSQKRAIKNEMAIIAKKLGYLILITLTLLFDCIVFRLSKEGLGIGIAYKSFLAIFSIGYFLGIEGLSIAENLESIGVPIPNFIKKAYTRLKNASNK
;
A
#
# COMPACT_ATOMS: atom_id res chain seq x y z
N MET A 1 -21.39 27.79 32.13
CA MET A 1 -22.15 27.42 30.92
C MET A 1 -21.37 27.65 29.63
N SER A 2 -20.65 28.79 29.45
CA SER A 2 -19.80 29.01 28.26
C SER A 2 -18.69 27.96 28.10
N ASN A 3 -17.99 27.58 29.18
CA ASN A 3 -16.92 26.57 29.12
C ASN A 3 -17.39 25.18 28.63
N MET A 4 -18.63 24.76 28.88
CA MET A 4 -19.17 23.49 28.37
C MET A 4 -19.48 23.56 26.87
N ILE A 5 -19.95 24.72 26.37
CA ILE A 5 -20.24 24.92 24.95
C ILE A 5 -18.92 25.02 24.16
N THR A 6 -17.92 25.71 24.70
CA THR A 6 -16.59 25.81 24.08
C THR A 6 -15.87 24.47 24.05
N MET A 7 -15.91 23.67 25.12
CA MET A 7 -15.36 22.30 25.15
C MET A 7 -16.11 21.35 24.19
N GLY A 8 -17.45 21.49 24.07
CA GLY A 8 -18.25 20.73 23.13
C GLY A 8 -17.90 21.04 21.67
N GLN A 9 -17.74 22.32 21.32
CA GLN A 9 -17.34 22.75 19.98
C GLN A 9 -15.91 22.30 19.63
N LEU A 10 -14.99 22.29 20.60
CA LEU A 10 -13.60 21.85 20.42
C LEU A 10 -13.46 20.33 20.20
N SER A 11 -14.39 19.54 20.71
CA SER A 11 -14.40 18.07 20.59
C SER A 11 -14.96 17.57 19.25
N VAL A 12 -15.82 18.36 18.58
CA VAL A 12 -16.48 17.99 17.32
C VAL A 12 -15.50 17.96 16.14
N ILE A 13 -14.59 18.94 16.04
CA ILE A 13 -13.66 19.02 14.91
C ILE A 13 -12.72 17.80 14.83
N PRO A 14 -12.07 17.37 15.93
CA PRO A 14 -11.20 16.19 15.91
C PRO A 14 -11.96 14.88 15.68
N THR A 15 -13.20 14.75 16.16
CA THR A 15 -14.02 13.54 15.93
C THR A 15 -14.51 13.42 14.49
N MET A 16 -14.93 14.52 13.86
CA MET A 16 -15.29 14.54 12.44
C MET A 16 -14.09 14.20 11.55
N LEU A 17 -12.90 14.70 11.90
CA LEU A 17 -11.67 14.40 11.17
C LEU A 17 -11.28 12.91 11.30
N ASP A 18 -11.44 12.30 12.47
CA ASP A 18 -11.21 10.87 12.69
C ASP A 18 -12.13 9.99 11.83
N GLU A 19 -13.40 10.36 11.71
CA GLU A 19 -14.40 9.66 10.90
C GLU A 19 -14.04 9.72 9.41
N VAL A 20 -13.71 10.91 8.89
CA VAL A 20 -13.25 11.09 7.50
C VAL A 20 -11.98 10.29 7.22
N LEU A 21 -11.03 10.27 8.15
CA LEU A 21 -9.79 9.50 7.99
C LEU A 21 -10.04 7.99 8.01
N SER A 22 -10.99 7.52 8.82
CA SER A 22 -11.39 6.11 8.86
C SER A 22 -12.06 5.68 7.56
N GLU A 23 -12.98 6.48 7.01
CA GLU A 23 -13.60 6.23 5.70
C GLU A 23 -12.54 6.17 4.61
N MET A 24 -11.64 7.16 4.57
CA MET A 24 -10.55 7.20 3.60
C MET A 24 -9.62 5.98 3.71
N THR A 25 -9.40 5.45 4.92
CA THR A 25 -8.59 4.25 5.13
C THR A 25 -9.20 3.02 4.46
N ILE A 26 -10.53 2.84 4.60
CA ILE A 26 -11.26 1.74 3.97
C ILE A 26 -11.18 1.84 2.45
N ASP A 27 -11.41 3.03 1.89
CA ASP A 27 -11.33 3.28 0.46
C ASP A 27 -9.92 3.00 -0.10
N LEU A 28 -8.88 3.42 0.63
CA LEU A 28 -7.50 3.17 0.23
C LEU A 28 -7.14 1.67 0.24
N ILE A 29 -7.68 0.89 1.18
CA ILE A 29 -7.51 -0.58 1.19
C ILE A 29 -8.18 -1.20 -0.04
N GLN A 30 -9.40 -0.76 -0.39
CA GLN A 30 -10.10 -1.25 -1.58
C GLN A 30 -9.31 -0.94 -2.87
N ILE A 31 -8.80 0.29 -3.00
CA ILE A 31 -7.96 0.71 -4.13
C ILE A 31 -6.67 -0.12 -4.18
N LEU A 32 -6.04 -0.41 -3.04
CA LEU A 32 -4.84 -1.24 -2.99
C LEU A 32 -5.11 -2.66 -3.49
N ILE A 33 -6.21 -3.29 -3.03
CA ILE A 33 -6.62 -4.61 -3.51
C ILE A 33 -6.88 -4.58 -5.02
N LEU A 34 -7.56 -3.54 -5.53
CA LEU A 34 -7.79 -3.36 -6.95
C LEU A 34 -6.48 -3.24 -7.74
N LEU A 35 -5.52 -2.44 -7.27
CA LEU A 35 -4.20 -2.32 -7.90
C LEU A 35 -3.46 -3.66 -7.89
N MET A 36 -3.54 -4.43 -6.81
CA MET A 36 -2.93 -5.76 -6.75
C MET A 36 -3.51 -6.70 -7.81
N ILE A 37 -4.82 -6.62 -8.07
CA ILE A 37 -5.51 -7.40 -9.13
C ILE A 37 -5.06 -6.91 -10.51
N ILE A 38 -5.04 -5.60 -10.76
CA ILE A 38 -4.59 -5.02 -12.04
C ILE A 38 -3.14 -5.40 -12.30
N ASP A 39 -2.28 -5.31 -11.29
CA ASP A 39 -0.89 -5.72 -11.40
C ASP A 39 -0.75 -7.20 -11.75
N TYR A 40 -1.55 -8.08 -11.16
CA TYR A 40 -1.56 -9.49 -11.52
C TYR A 40 -1.96 -9.71 -12.98
N ILE A 41 -2.99 -9.02 -13.47
CA ILE A 41 -3.45 -9.11 -14.86
C ILE A 41 -2.36 -8.59 -15.82
N THR A 42 -1.81 -7.40 -15.56
CA THR A 42 -0.75 -6.80 -16.40
C THR A 42 0.52 -7.65 -16.43
N ARG A 43 0.85 -8.31 -15.32
CA ARG A 43 1.96 -9.26 -15.24
C ARG A 43 1.73 -10.48 -16.13
N ILE A 44 0.54 -11.07 -16.13
CA ILE A 44 0.19 -12.17 -17.06
C ILE A 44 0.31 -11.70 -18.51
N MET A 45 -0.22 -10.52 -18.83
CA MET A 45 -0.13 -9.95 -20.19
C MET A 45 1.33 -9.76 -20.62
N SER A 46 2.17 -9.22 -19.73
CA SER A 46 3.62 -9.07 -19.92
C SER A 46 4.30 -10.40 -20.26
N MET A 47 3.96 -11.47 -19.54
CA MET A 47 4.49 -12.81 -19.82
C MET A 47 4.04 -13.34 -21.19
N LEU A 48 2.74 -13.20 -21.52
CA LEU A 48 2.19 -13.72 -22.77
C LEU A 48 2.78 -13.03 -24.01
N ILE A 49 3.00 -11.72 -23.93
CA ILE A 49 3.50 -10.91 -25.05
C ILE A 49 5.02 -11.07 -25.23
N ASN A 50 5.79 -11.15 -24.14
CA ASN A 50 7.25 -11.18 -24.21
C ASN A 50 7.87 -12.57 -24.35
N HIS A 51 7.07 -13.64 -24.29
CA HIS A 51 7.60 -14.99 -24.45
C HIS A 51 7.75 -15.39 -25.93
N ASN A 52 8.92 -15.07 -26.49
CA ASN A 52 9.64 -16.00 -27.37
C ASN A 52 10.17 -17.17 -26.50
N ALA A 53 10.10 -18.40 -27.02
CA ALA A 53 10.28 -19.66 -26.28
C ALA A 53 11.67 -19.90 -25.64
N GLU A 54 12.65 -19.01 -25.81
CA GLU A 54 14.04 -19.24 -25.43
C GLU A 54 14.36 -19.06 -23.93
N THR A 55 13.60 -18.23 -23.20
CA THR A 55 13.82 -18.02 -21.75
C THR A 55 13.20 -19.14 -20.88
N ILE A 56 12.35 -19.99 -21.45
CA ILE A 56 11.56 -21.00 -20.72
C ILE A 56 12.45 -22.19 -20.24
N ARG A 57 13.56 -22.48 -20.91
CA ARG A 57 14.28 -23.76 -20.73
C ARG A 57 15.36 -23.80 -19.65
N HIS A 58 15.98 -22.70 -19.25
CA HIS A 58 17.12 -22.78 -18.31
C HIS A 58 16.80 -22.60 -16.83
N SER A 59 15.59 -22.21 -16.44
CA SER A 59 15.28 -22.12 -15.00
C SER A 59 13.79 -22.12 -14.65
N GLN A 60 12.99 -23.02 -15.22
CA GLN A 60 11.55 -23.10 -14.93
C GLN A 60 11.26 -23.13 -13.42
N LYS A 61 12.07 -23.85 -12.62
CA LYS A 61 11.99 -23.83 -11.15
C LYS A 61 12.34 -22.49 -10.49
N ARG A 62 13.29 -21.72 -11.05
CA ARG A 62 13.71 -20.42 -10.51
C ARG A 62 12.73 -19.31 -10.89
N ALA A 63 12.17 -19.37 -12.10
CA ALA A 63 11.12 -18.46 -12.55
C ALA A 63 9.84 -18.62 -11.70
N ILE A 64 9.36 -19.86 -11.50
CA ILE A 64 8.18 -20.12 -10.66
C ILE A 64 8.43 -19.70 -9.20
N LYS A 65 9.63 -19.97 -8.67
CA LYS A 65 9.99 -19.55 -7.30
C LYS A 65 9.99 -18.03 -7.14
N ASN A 66 10.42 -17.28 -8.16
CA ASN A 66 10.41 -15.83 -8.16
C ASN A 66 8.98 -15.29 -8.22
N GLU A 67 8.11 -15.87 -9.04
CA GLU A 67 6.69 -15.48 -9.12
C GLU A 67 5.93 -15.72 -7.80
N MET A 68 6.13 -16.89 -7.18
CA MET A 68 5.54 -17.19 -5.88
C MET A 68 6.05 -16.25 -4.77
N ALA A 69 7.33 -15.86 -4.82
CA ALA A 69 7.89 -14.89 -3.89
C ALA A 69 7.28 -13.48 -4.07
N ILE A 70 6.91 -13.10 -5.30
CA ILE A 70 6.25 -11.81 -5.56
C ILE A 70 4.84 -11.81 -4.96
N ILE A 71 4.07 -12.87 -5.17
CA ILE A 71 2.73 -13.01 -4.57
C ILE A 71 2.81 -13.01 -3.03
N ALA A 72 3.80 -13.71 -2.46
CA ALA A 72 4.03 -13.72 -1.01
C ALA A 72 4.37 -12.33 -0.45
N LYS A 73 5.14 -11.51 -1.19
CA LYS A 73 5.42 -10.12 -0.79
C LYS A 73 4.14 -9.29 -0.69
N LYS A 74 3.22 -9.45 -1.64
CA LYS A 74 1.95 -8.73 -1.63
C LYS A 74 1.04 -9.12 -0.46
N LEU A 75 1.02 -10.41 -0.10
CA LEU A 75 0.37 -10.85 1.14
C LEU A 75 1.04 -10.22 2.38
N GLY A 76 2.36 -10.10 2.36
CA GLY A 76 3.12 -9.36 3.37
C GLY A 76 2.68 -7.89 3.52
N TYR A 77 2.28 -7.22 2.43
CA TYR A 77 1.76 -5.85 2.49
C TYR A 77 0.47 -5.78 3.32
N LEU A 78 -0.47 -6.70 3.11
CA LEU A 78 -1.72 -6.78 3.87
C LEU A 78 -1.47 -7.08 5.35
N ILE A 79 -0.50 -7.94 5.65
CA ILE A 79 -0.09 -8.23 7.04
C ILE A 79 0.50 -6.97 7.69
N LEU A 80 1.35 -6.23 6.98
CA LEU A 80 1.95 -5.01 7.53
C LEU A 80 0.91 -3.91 7.74
N ILE A 81 -0.05 -3.75 6.83
CA ILE A 81 -1.18 -2.82 6.99
C ILE A 81 -2.01 -3.19 8.22
N THR A 82 -2.32 -4.48 8.40
CA THR A 82 -3.02 -4.97 9.60
C THR A 82 -2.24 -4.63 10.88
N LEU A 83 -0.91 -4.78 10.85
CA LEU A 83 -0.05 -4.42 11.97
C LEU A 83 -0.09 -2.91 12.26
N THR A 84 -0.09 -2.07 11.22
CA THR A 84 -0.18 -0.61 11.39
C THR A 84 -1.52 -0.16 11.96
N LEU A 85 -2.62 -0.80 11.56
CA LEU A 85 -3.94 -0.58 12.18
C LEU A 85 -3.96 -0.98 13.66
N LEU A 86 -3.28 -2.08 14.01
CA LEU A 86 -3.15 -2.50 15.41
C LEU A 86 -2.34 -1.48 16.23
N PHE A 87 -1.25 -0.96 15.66
CA PHE A 87 -0.46 0.11 16.29
C PHE A 87 -1.27 1.38 16.50
N ASP A 88 -2.03 1.82 15.49
CA ASP A 88 -2.90 2.99 15.62
C ASP A 88 -3.93 2.80 16.75
N CYS A 89 -4.50 1.60 16.90
CA CYS A 89 -5.42 1.27 17.98
C CYS A 89 -4.75 1.32 19.37
N ILE A 90 -3.52 0.81 19.48
CA ILE A 90 -2.75 0.85 20.74
C ILE A 90 -2.43 2.31 21.12
N VAL A 91 -1.94 3.11 20.16
CA VAL A 91 -1.61 4.53 20.38
C VAL A 91 -2.86 5.30 20.82
N PHE A 92 -4.00 5.07 20.16
CA PHE A 92 -5.26 5.70 20.53
C PHE A 92 -5.69 5.37 21.96
N ARG A 93 -5.64 4.08 22.35
CA ARG A 93 -6.01 3.65 23.70
C ARG A 93 -5.09 4.24 24.77
N LEU A 94 -3.78 4.16 24.56
CA LEU A 94 -2.78 4.71 25.49
C LEU A 94 -2.92 6.23 25.65
N SER A 95 -3.21 6.95 24.57
CA SER A 95 -3.41 8.39 24.62
C SER A 95 -4.65 8.77 25.42
N LYS A 96 -5.75 8.05 25.21
CA LYS A 96 -7.02 8.31 25.88
C LYS A 96 -6.97 8.01 27.37
N GLU A 97 -6.33 6.89 27.75
CA GLU A 97 -6.29 6.41 29.14
C GLU A 97 -5.12 7.00 29.94
N GLY A 98 -3.96 7.23 29.32
CA GLY A 98 -2.73 7.61 30.01
C GLY A 98 -2.44 9.11 30.07
N LEU A 99 -2.84 9.88 29.04
CA LEU A 99 -2.47 11.30 28.94
C LEU A 99 -3.66 12.25 29.07
N GLY A 100 -4.90 11.76 28.99
CA GLY A 100 -6.10 12.60 28.94
C GLY A 100 -6.18 13.51 27.70
N ILE A 101 -5.21 13.40 26.80
CA ILE A 101 -5.16 14.06 25.50
C ILE A 101 -5.76 13.06 24.52
N GLY A 102 -6.95 13.35 24.00
CA GLY A 102 -7.53 12.56 22.92
C GLY A 102 -6.74 12.80 21.64
N ILE A 103 -5.71 12.00 21.34
CA ILE A 103 -5.15 11.98 19.98
C ILE A 103 -6.29 11.54 19.06
N ALA A 104 -6.69 12.45 18.18
CA ALA A 104 -7.89 12.34 17.39
C ALA A 104 -7.70 11.58 16.07
N TYR A 105 -6.60 10.85 15.91
CA TYR A 105 -6.22 10.25 14.64
C TYR A 105 -6.03 8.74 14.81
N LYS A 106 -7.10 7.96 14.62
CA LYS A 106 -7.10 6.49 14.78
C LYS A 106 -6.51 5.71 13.60
N SER A 107 -6.08 6.37 12.52
CA SER A 107 -5.63 5.65 11.31
C SER A 107 -4.45 6.31 10.60
N PHE A 108 -3.70 7.17 11.29
CA PHE A 108 -2.62 7.93 10.64
C PHE A 108 -1.50 7.03 10.10
N LEU A 109 -1.03 6.05 10.88
CA LEU A 109 0.02 5.13 10.44
C LEU A 109 -0.48 4.20 9.33
N ALA A 110 -1.72 3.74 9.43
CA ALA A 110 -2.34 2.91 8.42
C ALA A 110 -2.43 3.63 7.06
N ILE A 111 -2.93 4.87 7.04
CA ILE A 111 -3.03 5.68 5.80
C ILE A 111 -1.67 5.85 5.13
N PHE A 112 -0.65 6.21 5.90
CA PHE A 112 0.71 6.39 5.36
C PHE A 112 1.28 5.08 4.79
N SER A 113 1.08 3.98 5.50
CA SER A 113 1.55 2.65 5.09
C SER A 113 0.83 2.16 3.84
N ILE A 114 -0.49 2.36 3.75
CA ILE A 114 -1.26 2.03 2.54
C ILE A 114 -0.78 2.90 1.38
N GLY A 115 -0.59 4.21 1.57
CA GLY A 115 -0.04 5.12 0.55
C GLY A 115 1.31 4.68 0.02
N TYR A 116 2.20 4.21 0.90
CA TYR A 116 3.48 3.62 0.51
C TYR A 116 3.28 2.39 -0.39
N PHE A 117 2.42 1.45 0.01
CA PHE A 117 2.17 0.24 -0.78
C PHE A 117 1.45 0.51 -2.11
N LEU A 118 0.55 1.50 -2.16
CA LEU A 118 -0.07 1.98 -3.39
C LEU A 118 1.00 2.45 -4.39
N GLY A 119 1.99 3.20 -3.91
CA GLY A 119 3.12 3.63 -4.73
C GLY A 119 3.96 2.46 -5.28
N ILE A 120 4.24 1.46 -4.43
CA ILE A 120 4.98 0.25 -4.84
C ILE A 120 4.21 -0.55 -5.89
N GLU A 121 2.91 -0.76 -5.70
CA GLU A 121 2.04 -1.48 -6.66
C GLU A 121 1.91 -0.71 -7.98
N GLY A 122 1.73 0.61 -7.93
CA GLY A 122 1.71 1.45 -9.13
C GLY A 122 3.01 1.35 -9.95
N LEU A 123 4.16 1.28 -9.27
CA LEU A 123 5.46 1.09 -9.92
C LEU A 123 5.61 -0.32 -10.54
N SER A 124 5.07 -1.36 -9.89
CA SER A 124 5.03 -2.72 -10.44
C SER A 124 4.18 -2.78 -11.71
N ILE A 125 3.02 -2.12 -11.73
CA ILE A 125 2.17 -2.00 -12.92
C ILE A 125 2.91 -1.27 -14.03
N ALA A 126 3.61 -0.18 -13.72
CA ALA A 126 4.37 0.56 -14.71
C ALA A 126 5.48 -0.28 -15.37
N GLU A 127 6.18 -1.14 -14.61
CA GLU A 127 7.16 -2.09 -15.16
C GLU A 127 6.49 -3.10 -16.10
N ASN A 128 5.34 -3.66 -15.71
CA ASN A 128 4.58 -4.60 -16.54
C ASN A 128 3.98 -3.96 -17.80
N LEU A 129 3.62 -2.67 -17.74
CA LEU A 129 3.13 -1.92 -18.89
C LEU A 129 4.28 -1.58 -19.85
N GLU A 130 5.45 -1.20 -19.32
CA GLU A 130 6.62 -0.95 -20.14
C GLU A 130 7.05 -2.19 -20.92
N SER A 131 7.02 -3.36 -20.29
CA SER A 131 7.40 -4.61 -20.95
C SER A 131 6.48 -4.98 -22.10
N ILE A 132 5.21 -4.55 -22.11
CA ILE A 132 4.28 -4.75 -23.24
C ILE A 132 4.34 -3.62 -24.27
N GLY A 133 5.29 -2.69 -24.13
CA GLY A 133 5.54 -1.61 -25.09
C GLY A 133 4.81 -0.29 -24.80
N VAL A 134 4.16 -0.14 -23.64
CA VAL A 134 3.56 1.16 -23.26
C VAL A 134 4.68 2.15 -22.91
N PRO A 135 4.71 3.36 -23.50
CA PRO A 135 5.74 4.35 -23.21
C PRO A 135 5.56 4.91 -21.79
N ILE A 136 6.50 4.57 -20.90
CA ILE A 136 6.52 5.08 -19.52
C ILE A 136 7.53 6.24 -19.37
N PRO A 137 7.20 7.34 -18.66
CA PRO A 137 8.13 8.42 -18.39
C PRO A 137 9.42 7.99 -17.67
N ASN A 138 10.56 8.57 -18.04
CA ASN A 138 11.88 8.18 -17.51
C ASN A 138 12.02 8.29 -15.99
N PHE A 139 11.29 9.20 -15.33
CA PHE A 139 11.35 9.32 -13.86
C PHE A 139 10.73 8.10 -13.17
N ILE A 140 9.66 7.52 -13.73
CA ILE A 140 9.03 6.29 -13.24
C ILE A 140 9.96 5.10 -13.46
N LYS A 141 10.61 5.04 -14.63
CA LYS A 141 11.62 4.02 -14.93
C LYS A 141 12.73 3.96 -13.90
N LYS A 142 13.26 5.13 -13.55
CA LYS A 142 14.28 5.26 -12.51
C LYS A 142 13.77 4.82 -11.14
N ALA A 143 12.50 5.08 -10.82
CA ALA A 143 11.91 4.73 -9.54
C ALA A 143 11.82 3.21 -9.33
N TYR A 144 11.18 2.45 -10.24
CA TYR A 144 11.07 1.00 -10.08
C TYR A 144 12.44 0.30 -10.22
N THR A 145 13.36 0.81 -11.06
CA THR A 145 14.72 0.25 -11.19
C THR A 145 15.50 0.33 -9.88
N ARG A 146 15.38 1.45 -9.15
CA ARG A 146 16.00 1.63 -7.83
C ARG A 146 15.43 0.65 -6.80
N LEU A 147 14.11 0.47 -6.80
CA LEU A 147 13.44 -0.47 -5.89
C LEU A 147 13.88 -1.93 -6.14
N LYS A 148 14.03 -2.32 -7.41
CA LYS A 148 14.53 -3.65 -7.80
C LYS A 148 15.95 -3.90 -7.29
N ASN A 149 16.83 -2.92 -7.46
CA ASN A 149 18.21 -3.00 -7.00
C ASN A 149 18.31 -3.05 -5.46
N ALA A 150 17.40 -2.38 -4.76
CA ALA A 150 17.31 -2.45 -3.30
C ALA A 150 16.79 -3.81 -2.81
N SER A 151 15.86 -4.44 -3.55
CA SER A 151 15.29 -5.74 -3.17
C SER A 151 16.17 -6.96 -3.51
N ASN A 152 17.17 -6.82 -4.40
CA ASN A 152 18.06 -7.91 -4.83
C ASN A 152 19.41 -7.92 -4.09
N LYS A 153 19.54 -7.13 -3.04
CA LYS A 153 20.72 -7.04 -2.17
C LYS A 153 20.55 -7.95 -0.96
#